data_AF-A0A7V2JSI3-F1
#
_entry.id   AF-A0A7V2JSI3-F1
#
_cell.length_a   1.000
_cell.length_b   1.000
_cell.length_c   1.000
_cell.angle_alpha   90.00
_cell.angle_beta   90.00
_cell.angle_gamma   90.00
#
_symmetry.space_group_name_H-M   'P 1'
#
loop_
_entity.id
_entity.type
_entity.pdbx_description
1 polymer ?
#
loop_
_entity_poly.entity_id
_entity_poly.type
_entity_poly.pdbx_seq_one_letter_code
_entity_poly.pdbx_strand_id
1 'polypeptide(L)' 'MNVKSGDRVKLHYTAKFDNGVTFDTSIGQEPVEFEVGAGEIIEGIDENVIG' A
#
# COMPACT_ATOMS: atom_id res chain seq x y z
N MET A 1 13.26 10.61 -3.94
CA MET A 1 12.61 9.84 -5.02
C MET A 1 11.18 9.75 -4.59
N ASN A 2 10.31 10.54 -5.22
CA ASN A 2 8.90 10.61 -4.88
C ASN A 2 8.18 9.58 -5.72
N VAL A 3 7.30 8.81 -5.08
CA VAL A 3 6.46 7.82 -5.76
C VAL A 3 5.28 8.59 -6.35
N LYS A 4 5.00 8.39 -7.64
CA LYS A 4 3.90 9.07 -8.34
C LYS A 4 2.96 8.04 -8.99
N SER A 5 1.78 8.51 -9.34
CA SER A 5 0.82 7.69 -10.09
C SER A 5 1.43 7.17 -11.41
N GLY A 6 1.20 5.89 -11.69
CA GLY A 6 1.79 5.14 -12.80
C GLY A 6 3.14 4.47 -12.47
N ASP A 7 3.73 4.73 -11.30
CA ASP A 7 4.92 4.00 -10.88
C ASP A 7 4.52 2.61 -10.38
N ARG A 8 5.33 1.60 -10.72
CA ARG A 8 5.25 0.28 -10.09
C ARG A 8 6.11 0.24 -8.84
N VAL A 9 5.47 -0.09 -7.73
CA VAL A 9 6.14 -0.20 -6.43
C VAL A 9 5.93 -1.57 -5.85
N LYS A 10 6.92 -2.01 -5.07
CA LYS A 10 6.88 -3.27 -4.33
C LYS A 10 7.17 -2.99 -2.86
N LEU A 11 6.21 -3.25 -1.98
CA LEU A 11 6.30 -2.89 -0.56
C LEU A 11 5.57 -3.87 0.36
N HIS A 12 5.96 -3.83 1.63
CA HIS A 12 5.15 -4.42 2.70
C HIS A 12 4.25 -3.35 3.31
N TYR A 13 3.02 -3.72 3.64
CA TYR A 13 2.05 -2.85 4.30
C TYR A 13 1.43 -3.55 5.50
N THR A 14 0.88 -2.74 6.40
CA THR A 14 0.00 -3.19 7.49
C THR A 14 -1.17 -2.23 7.54
N ALA A 15 -2.35 -2.71 7.15
CA ALA A 15 -3.60 -1.98 7.28
C ALA A 15 -4.17 -2.20 8.69
N LYS A 16 -4.46 -1.11 9.39
CA LYS A 16 -5.09 -1.14 10.72
C LYS A 16 -6.33 -0.26 10.72
N PHE A 17 -7.33 -0.66 11.50
CA PHE A 17 -8.44 0.20 11.85
C PHE A 17 -7.98 1.32 12.80
N ASP A 18 -8.77 2.39 12.92
CA ASP A 18 -8.50 3.51 13.85
C ASP A 18 -8.40 3.06 15.31
N ASN A 19 -9.03 1.93 15.66
CA ASN A 19 -8.93 1.32 16.98
C ASN A 19 -7.63 0.53 17.21
N GLY A 20 -6.71 0.51 16.23
CA GLY A 20 -5.42 -0.17 16.30
C GLY A 20 -5.44 -1.65 15.92
N VAL A 21 -6.61 -2.24 15.63
CA VAL A 21 -6.72 -3.63 15.20
C VAL A 21 -6.20 -3.77 13.78
N THR A 22 -5.27 -4.71 13.56
CA THR A 22 -4.77 -5.04 12.23
C THR A 22 -5.87 -5.71 11.41
N PHE A 23 -6.20 -5.10 10.28
CA PHE A 23 -7.11 -5.67 9.28
C PHE A 23 -6.37 -6.60 8.34
N ASP A 24 -5.22 -6.16 7.83
CA ASP A 24 -4.40 -6.94 6.90
C ASP A 24 -2.91 -6.57 7.04
N THR A 25 -2.02 -7.50 6.72
CA THR A 25 -0.57 -7.27 6.73
C THR A 25 0.16 -8.21 5.79
N SER A 26 1.06 -7.64 4.99
CA SER A 26 2.00 -8.41 4.17
C SER A 26 3.35 -8.64 4.86
N ILE A 27 3.50 -8.19 6.12
CA ILE A 27 4.70 -8.49 6.92
C ILE A 27 4.75 -9.99 7.22
N GLY A 28 5.86 -10.64 6.84
CA GLY A 28 6.04 -12.09 6.96
C GLY A 28 5.57 -12.89 5.74
N GLN A 29 5.07 -12.22 4.69
CA GLN A 29 4.72 -12.80 3.40
C GLN A 29 5.57 -12.16 2.28
N GLU A 30 5.29 -12.45 1.01
CA GLU A 30 5.93 -11.74 -0.09
C GLU A 30 5.44 -10.28 -0.18
N PRO A 31 6.31 -9.33 -0.57
CA PRO A 31 5.89 -7.94 -0.73
C PRO A 31 4.92 -7.81 -1.89
N VAL A 32 3.94 -6.92 -1.74
CA VAL A 32 2.91 -6.70 -2.74
C VAL A 32 3.43 -5.71 -3.78
N GLU A 33 3.30 -6.07 -5.04
CA GLU A 33 3.62 -5.22 -6.19
C GLU A 33 2.32 -4.71 -6.81
N PHE A 34 2.23 -3.39 -7.00
CA PHE A 34 1.07 -2.74 -7.61
C PHE A 34 1.48 -1.45 -8.34
N GLU A 35 0.62 -0.99 -9.25
CA GLU A 35 0.75 0.32 -9.90
C GLU A 35 0.00 1.40 -9.12
N VAL A 36 0.69 2.51 -8.82
CA VAL A 36 0.16 3.60 -8.01
C VAL A 36 -0.90 4.39 -8.77
N GLY A 37 -2.07 4.62 -8.18
CA GLY A 37 -3.19 5.31 -8.80
C GLY A 37 -3.98 4.47 -9.80
N ALA A 38 -3.66 3.19 -9.97
CA ALA A 38 -4.40 2.28 -10.84
C ALA A 38 -5.66 1.70 -10.18
N GLY A 39 -5.85 1.93 -8.87
CA GLY A 39 -6.96 1.35 -8.10
C GLY A 39 -6.85 -0.16 -7.88
N GLU A 40 -5.64 -0.73 -8.04
CA GLU A 40 -5.35 -2.14 -7.81
C GLU A 40 -5.25 -2.50 -6.31
N ILE A 41 -5.12 -1.49 -5.45
CA ILE A 41 -5.04 -1.62 -3.99
C ILE A 41 -6.11 -0.73 -3.34
N ILE A 42 -6.34 -0.92 -2.04
CA ILE A 42 -7.25 -0.05 -1.28
C ILE A 42 -6.79 1.42 -1.37
N GLU A 43 -7.74 2.30 -1.70
CA GLU A 43 -7.52 3.73 -1.98
C GLU A 43 -6.67 4.42 -0.90
N GLY A 44 -6.92 4.11 0.37
CA GLY A 44 -6.15 4.66 1.48
C GLY A 44 -4.66 4.27 1.45
N ILE A 45 -4.27 3.10 0.93
CA ILE A 45 -2.85 2.76 0.74
C ILE A 45 -2.31 3.47 -0.49
N ASP A 46 -3.07 3.50 -1.58
CA ASP A 46 -2.68 4.10 -2.85
C ASP A 46 -2.36 5.60 -2.69
N GLU A 47 -3.19 6.33 -1.94
CA GLU A 47 -2.97 7.75 -1.65
C GLU A 47 -1.81 7.99 -0.65
N ASN A 48 -1.63 7.09 0.33
CA ASN A 48 -0.56 7.24 1.33
C ASN A 48 0.82 6.84 0.83
N VAL A 49 0.91 6.10 -0.29
CA VAL A 49 2.19 5.74 -0.90
C VAL A 49 2.77 6.88 -1.73
N ILE A 50 1.93 7.82 -2.16
CA ILE A 50 2.32 9.02 -2.91
C ILE A 50 2.93 10.02 -1.92
N GLY A 51 4.22 10.32 -2.09
CA GLY A 51 4.99 11.23 -1.23
C GLY A 51 6.03 11.99 -2.03
#